data_AF-A0A5K1GEV3-F1
#
_entry.id   AF-A0A5K1GEV3-F1
#
_cell.length_a   1.000
_cell.length_b   1.000
_cell.length_c   1.000
_cell.angle_alpha   90.00
_cell.angle_beta   90.00
_cell.angle_gamma   90.00
#
_symmetry.space_group_name_H-M   'P 1'
#
loop_
_entity.id
_entity.type
_entity.pdbx_description
1 polymer ?
#
loop_
_entity_poly.entity_id
_entity_poly.type
_entity_poly.pdbx_seq_one_letter_code
_entity_poly.pdbx_strand_id
1 'polypeptide(L)' 'TVILEFNQYAPGSRWRRTAISRKDHREEGNEAGGFYGGIRKLSSKDEISTWRHLWPHDILE' A
#
# COMPACT_ATOMS: atom_id res chain seq x y z
N THR A 1 -11.89 5.07 4.63
CA THR A 1 -11.44 3.94 3.78
C THR A 1 -10.79 4.49 2.54
N VAL A 2 -9.66 3.94 2.13
CA VAL A 2 -9.02 4.23 0.84
C VAL A 2 -9.17 2.98 -0.02
N ILE A 3 -9.44 3.15 -1.32
CA ILE A 3 -9.50 2.03 -2.26
C ILE A 3 -8.19 1.97 -3.02
N LEU A 4 -7.55 0.80 -3.02
CA LEU A 4 -6.42 0.51 -3.87
C LEU A 4 -6.91 -0.30 -5.06
N GLU A 5 -6.45 0.08 -6.26
CA GLU A 5 -6.65 -0.71 -7.47
C GLU A 5 -5.30 -1.21 -8.00
N PHE A 6 -5.16 -2.53 -8.04
CA PHE A 6 -3.97 -3.21 -8.54
C PHE A 6 -4.20 -3.62 -10.00
N ASN A 7 -3.70 -2.80 -10.93
CA ASN A 7 -3.92 -2.98 -12.37
C ASN A 7 -3.28 -4.26 -12.94
N GLN A 8 -2.34 -4.88 -12.22
CA GLN A 8 -1.75 -6.16 -12.59
C GLN A 8 -2.75 -7.34 -12.54
N TYR A 9 -3.89 -7.19 -11.85
CA TYR A 9 -4.91 -8.23 -11.79
C TYR A 9 -6.02 -8.03 -12.82
N ALA A 10 -6.52 -9.14 -13.37
CA ALA A 10 -7.59 -9.15 -14.35
C ALA A 10 -8.87 -8.45 -13.83
N PRO A 11 -9.64 -7.80 -14.72
CA PRO A 11 -10.96 -7.28 -14.37
C PRO A 11 -11.84 -8.39 -13.77
N GLY A 12 -12.37 -8.17 -12.56
CA GLY A 12 -13.16 -9.18 -11.83
C GLY A 12 -12.39 -9.99 -10.80
N SER A 13 -11.04 -9.91 -10.76
CA SER A 13 -10.28 -10.50 -9.66
C SER A 13 -10.64 -9.83 -8.33
N ARG A 14 -10.93 -10.64 -7.30
CA ARG A 14 -11.13 -10.16 -5.92
C ARG A 14 -9.91 -9.39 -5.38
N TRP A 15 -8.73 -9.63 -5.96
CA TRP A 15 -7.47 -8.98 -5.59
C TRP A 15 -7.25 -7.64 -6.30
N ARG A 16 -8.03 -7.33 -7.34
CA ARG A 16 -7.87 -6.09 -8.11
C ARG A 16 -8.26 -4.86 -7.30
N ARG A 17 -9.30 -4.94 -6.48
CA ARG A 17 -9.78 -3.82 -5.67
C ARG A 17 -9.83 -4.24 -4.21
N THR A 18 -9.08 -3.52 -3.38
CA THR A 18 -9.11 -3.74 -1.92
C THR A 18 -9.38 -2.42 -1.20
N ALA A 19 -10.20 -2.52 -0.15
CA ALA A 19 -10.54 -1.41 0.70
C ALA A 19 -9.67 -1.46 1.96
N ILE A 20 -8.86 -0.42 2.19
CA ILE A 20 -8.01 -0.33 3.37
C ILE A 20 -8.57 0.68 4.38
N SER A 21 -8.55 0.30 5.66
CA SER A 21 -8.85 1.19 6.79
C SER A 21 -7.60 1.99 7.16
N ARG A 22 -7.73 3.31 7.29
CA ARG A 22 -6.65 4.16 7.83
C ARG A 22 -6.60 4.18 9.36
N LYS A 23 -7.49 3.44 10.04
CA LYS A 23 -7.52 3.34 11.50
C LYS A 23 -6.87 2.04 11.98
N ASP A 24 -7.00 0.98 11.18
CA ASP A 24 -6.52 -0.36 11.48
C ASP A 24 -5.39 -0.70 10.51
N HIS A 25 -4.20 -0.16 10.77
CA HIS A 25 -3.03 -0.20 9.89
C HIS A 25 -2.33 -1.57 9.80
N ARG A 26 -3.04 -2.68 10.02
CA ARG A 26 -2.41 -4.00 10.04
C ARG A 26 -2.33 -4.60 8.64
N GLU A 27 -1.28 -5.38 8.42
CA GLU A 27 -1.19 -6.25 7.26
C GLU A 27 -2.30 -7.30 7.32
N GLU A 28 -2.99 -7.44 6.21
CA GLU A 28 -4.04 -8.42 5.95
C GLU A 28 -3.45 -9.56 5.11
N GLY A 29 -3.97 -10.78 5.26
CA GLY A 29 -3.53 -11.93 4.48
C GLY A 29 -2.78 -12.97 5.30
N ASN A 30 -2.10 -13.89 4.61
CA ASN A 30 -1.38 -15.01 5.21
C ASN A 30 -0.25 -15.48 4.30
N GLU A 31 0.56 -16.42 4.80
CA GLU A 31 1.75 -16.93 4.08
C GLU A 31 1.41 -17.57 2.72
N ALA A 32 0.25 -18.20 2.58
CA ALA A 32 -0.16 -18.85 1.33
C ALA A 32 -0.69 -17.86 0.27
N GLY A 33 -1.34 -16.78 0.72
CA GLY A 33 -1.99 -15.77 -0.14
C GLY A 33 -1.19 -14.47 -0.31
N GLY A 34 -0.12 -14.30 0.44
CA GLY A 34 0.62 -13.05 0.57
C GLY A 34 -0.04 -12.07 1.56
N PHE A 35 0.80 -11.20 2.14
CA PHE A 35 0.36 -10.10 2.98
C PHE A 35 0.14 -8.84 2.13
N TYR A 36 -0.90 -8.06 2.45
CA TYR A 36 -1.28 -6.83 1.77
C TYR A 36 -1.90 -5.84 2.76
N GLY A 37 -2.09 -4.58 2.38
CA GLY A 37 -2.82 -3.63 3.22
C GLY A 37 -2.04 -2.97 4.37
N GLY A 38 -0.73 -3.24 4.51
CA GLY A 38 0.20 -2.53 5.42
C GLY A 38 0.48 -1.08 5.05
N ILE A 39 -0.55 -0.30 4.70
CA ILE A 39 -0.42 1.12 4.33
C ILE A 39 -0.71 1.99 5.56
N ARG A 40 0.32 2.68 6.02
CA ARG A 40 0.22 3.68 7.09
C ARG A 40 0.37 5.09 6.54
N LYS A 41 -0.45 6.01 7.04
CA LYS A 41 -0.29 7.44 6.75
C LYS A 41 0.90 7.98 7.57
N LEU A 42 1.92 8.48 6.88
CA LEU A 42 3.01 9.23 7.52
C LEU A 42 2.45 10.55 8.03
N SER A 43 2.77 10.89 9.28
CA SER A 43 2.14 12.03 9.96
C SER A 43 3.15 13.08 10.39
N SER A 44 4.37 12.71 10.74
CA SER A 44 5.41 13.67 11.12
C SER A 44 6.27 14.10 9.94
N LYS A 45 6.85 15.30 10.03
CA LYS A 45 7.81 15.80 9.02
C LYS A 45 9.03 14.88 8.93
N ASP A 46 9.49 14.38 10.08
CA ASP A 46 10.66 13.49 10.15
C ASP A 46 10.40 12.17 9.41
N GLU A 47 9.25 11.54 9.65
CA GLU A 47 8.83 10.34 8.92
C GLU A 47 8.79 10.59 7.41
N ILE A 48 8.13 11.68 6.99
CA ILE A 48 8.01 12.03 5.58
C ILE A 48 9.39 12.26 4.95
N SER A 49 10.30 12.91 5.66
CA SER A 49 11.67 13.16 5.18
C SER A 49 12.45 11.86 5.01
N THR A 50 12.39 10.96 5.99
CA THR A 50 13.04 9.64 5.91
C THR A 50 12.53 8.86 4.71
N TRP A 51 11.21 8.76 4.52
CA TRP A 51 10.64 8.03 3.39
C TRP A 51 10.97 8.66 2.03
N ARG A 52 11.05 10.00 1.94
CA ARG A 52 11.49 10.67 0.71
C ARG A 52 12.95 10.37 0.37
N HIS A 53 13.83 10.27 1.36
CA HIS A 53 15.23 9.94 1.14
C HIS A 53 15.44 8.49 0.67
N LEU A 54 14.59 7.57 1.13
CA LEU A 54 14.59 6.16 0.70
C LEU A 54 13.90 5.94 -0.65
N TRP A 55 13.16 6.94 -1.15
CA TRP A 55 12.47 6.83 -2.41
C TRP A 55 13.50 6.76 -3.55
N PRO A 56 13.42 5.75 -4.44
CA PRO A 56 14.35 5.66 -5.57
C PRO A 56 14.22 6.91 -6.43
N HIS A 57 15.33 7.59 -6.69
CA HIS A 57 15.36 8.83 -7.48
C HIS A 57 15.03 8.60 -8.97
N ASP A 58 15.06 7.34 -9.45
CA ASP A 58 15.14 6.99 -10.87
C ASP A 58 13.95 6.16 -11.39
N ILE A 59 12.70 6.46 -10.99
CA ILE A 59 11.51 5.83 -11.62
C ILE A 59 10.58 6.90 -12.22
N LEU A 60 11.14 7.73 -13.09
CA LEU A 60 10.39 8.58 -14.01
C LEU A 60 11.02 8.46 -15.41
N GLU A 61 10.76 7.33 -16.08
CA GLU A 61 10.68 7.27 -17.56
C GLU A 61 9.23 7.01 -17.95
#